data_AF-A0A9Q1IR34-F1
#
_entry.id   AF-A0A9Q1IR34-F1
#
_cell.length_a   1.000
_cell.length_b   1.000
_cell.length_c   1.000
_cell.angle_alpha   90.00
_cell.angle_beta   90.00
_cell.angle_gamma   90.00
#
_symmetry.space_group_name_H-M   'P 1'
#
loop_
_entity.id
_entity.type
_entity.pdbx_description
1 polymer ?
#
loop_
_entity_poly.entity_id
_entity_poly.type
_entity_poly.pdbx_seq_one_letter_code
_entity_poly.pdbx_strand_id
1 'polypeptide(L)'
;MVPPACTFTLPPLGGGALIHTLCPPDEQRLRPRLNSILFRLQFEELVNNIRPDIMAVNAACEEVRKSKSFSTLLELVLLIGNYMNAGSRNAQSYGFDLSSLCKLKDTKSADQKQTLLHFLAEACEESFPEVLKFVEDLQHVDRASRVSAENLERNLKQMERQIVQLERDLETFSCPTEPQDMFVSKMSISFLTSSCACIKTAMLTV
;
A
#
# COMPACT_ATOMS: atom_id res chain seq x y z
N MET A 1 15.33 8.76 -1.97
CA MET A 1 16.27 7.96 -2.78
C MET A 1 15.89 6.50 -2.60
N VAL A 2 15.19 5.92 -3.56
CA VAL A 2 14.78 4.49 -3.57
C VAL A 2 15.82 3.73 -4.40
N PRO A 3 16.32 2.55 -3.97
CA PRO A 3 17.35 1.83 -4.71
C PRO A 3 16.80 1.32 -6.05
N PRO A 4 17.68 1.10 -7.05
CA PRO A 4 17.26 0.74 -8.40
C PRO A 4 16.66 -0.67 -8.44
N ALA A 5 15.76 -0.88 -9.40
CA ALA A 5 15.08 -2.14 -9.65
C ALA A 5 16.03 -3.35 -9.58
N CYS A 6 15.80 -4.25 -8.63
CA CYS A 6 16.42 -5.57 -8.63
C CYS A 6 15.86 -6.34 -9.83
N THR A 7 16.58 -6.34 -10.95
CA THR A 7 16.31 -7.22 -12.07
C THR A 7 16.68 -8.65 -11.66
N PHE A 8 15.68 -9.47 -11.33
CA PHE A 8 15.87 -10.88 -10.99
C PHE A 8 15.95 -11.71 -12.27
N THR A 9 17.15 -12.11 -12.69
CA THR A 9 17.31 -13.19 -13.65
C THR A 9 17.33 -14.52 -12.90
N LEU A 10 16.19 -15.22 -12.89
CA LEU A 10 16.14 -16.62 -12.47
C LEU A 10 16.87 -17.50 -13.50
N PRO A 11 17.75 -18.43 -13.11
CA PRO A 11 18.20 -19.48 -14.02
C PRO A 11 17.01 -20.38 -14.39
N PRO A 12 16.95 -20.92 -15.62
CA PRO A 12 15.88 -21.81 -16.04
C PRO A 12 16.00 -23.13 -15.26
N LEU A 13 15.14 -23.34 -14.28
CA LEU A 13 15.13 -24.52 -13.43
C LEU A 13 13.89 -25.36 -13.72
N GLY A 14 14.08 -26.50 -14.39
CA GLY A 14 13.03 -27.46 -14.69
C GLY A 14 12.40 -28.02 -13.40
N GLY A 15 11.09 -27.89 -13.26
CA GLY A 15 10.35 -28.15 -12.02
C GLY A 15 10.39 -29.59 -11.49
N GLY A 16 10.80 -30.58 -12.30
CA GLY A 16 10.81 -31.99 -11.90
C GLY A 16 12.03 -32.41 -11.06
N ALA A 17 13.20 -31.79 -11.26
CA ALA A 17 14.45 -32.22 -10.61
C ALA A 17 14.62 -31.66 -9.18
N LEU A 18 13.91 -30.57 -8.85
CA LEU A 18 13.98 -29.92 -7.53
C LEU A 18 13.38 -30.76 -6.40
N ILE A 19 12.25 -31.42 -6.66
CA ILE A 19 11.49 -32.11 -5.60
C ILE A 19 12.22 -33.36 -5.08
N HIS A 20 12.80 -34.16 -5.99
CA HIS A 20 13.50 -35.40 -5.62
C HIS A 20 14.84 -35.14 -4.91
N THR A 21 15.49 -34.01 -5.17
CA THR A 21 16.79 -33.67 -4.55
C THR A 21 16.61 -32.99 -3.18
N LEU A 22 15.47 -32.34 -2.94
CA LEU A 22 15.19 -31.58 -1.72
C LEU A 22 14.41 -32.39 -0.66
N CYS A 23 13.93 -33.60 -1.00
CA CYS A 23 13.14 -34.43 -0.10
C CYS A 23 13.51 -35.92 -0.15
N PRO A 24 14.54 -36.35 0.62
CA PRO A 24 14.79 -37.76 0.87
C PRO A 24 13.59 -38.42 1.60
N PRO A 25 13.43 -39.76 1.52
CA PRO A 25 12.23 -40.50 1.93
C PRO A 25 11.91 -40.53 3.44
N ASP A 26 12.51 -39.66 4.27
CA ASP A 26 12.13 -39.48 5.67
C ASP A 26 10.76 -38.78 5.79
N GLU A 27 9.72 -39.60 5.96
CA GLU A 27 8.31 -39.23 5.92
C GLU A 27 7.90 -38.15 6.96
N GLN A 28 8.69 -37.95 8.02
CA GLN A 28 8.42 -36.97 9.07
C GLN A 28 8.75 -35.52 8.69
N ARG A 29 9.50 -35.27 7.61
CA ARG A 29 9.99 -33.91 7.25
C ARG A 29 9.56 -33.42 5.87
N LEU A 30 8.82 -34.23 5.13
CA LEU A 30 8.37 -33.94 3.76
C LEU A 30 7.38 -32.76 3.70
N ARG A 31 6.37 -32.73 4.57
CA ARG A 31 5.32 -31.69 4.54
C ARG A 31 5.85 -30.27 4.80
N PRO A 32 6.66 -30.00 5.84
CA PRO A 32 7.17 -28.64 6.06
C PRO A 32 8.15 -28.19 4.97
N ARG A 33 8.94 -29.12 4.40
CA ARG A 33 9.80 -28.84 3.24
C ARG A 33 9.00 -28.46 1.99
N LEU A 34 7.93 -29.19 1.67
CA LEU A 34 7.05 -28.86 0.55
C LEU A 34 6.36 -27.51 0.74
N ASN A 35 5.87 -27.23 1.96
CA ASN A 35 5.26 -25.93 2.29
C ASN A 35 6.26 -24.77 2.14
N SER A 36 7.51 -24.98 2.56
CA SER A 36 8.60 -24.00 2.42
C SER A 36 8.94 -23.72 0.95
N ILE A 37 9.00 -24.78 0.12
CA ILE A 37 9.23 -24.66 -1.32
C ILE A 37 8.07 -23.94 -2.00
N LEU A 38 6.83 -24.32 -1.67
CA LEU A 38 5.63 -23.67 -2.20
C LEU A 38 5.60 -22.18 -1.85
N PHE A 39 5.84 -21.83 -0.58
CA PHE A 39 5.89 -20.43 -0.14
C PHE A 39 6.94 -19.64 -0.91
N ARG A 40 8.15 -20.19 -1.09
CA ARG A 40 9.19 -19.54 -1.89
C ARG A 40 8.76 -19.28 -3.33
N LEU A 41 8.08 -20.24 -3.95
CA LEU A 41 7.61 -20.11 -5.34
C LEU A 41 6.49 -19.07 -5.46
N GLN A 42 5.65 -18.92 -4.44
CA GLN A 42 4.53 -17.99 -4.43
C GLN A 42 4.89 -16.59 -3.90
N PHE A 43 5.99 -16.44 -3.17
CA PHE A 43 6.33 -15.20 -2.47
C PHE A 43 6.43 -13.99 -3.41
N GLU A 44 7.06 -14.16 -4.58
CA GLU A 44 7.18 -13.08 -5.56
C GLU A 44 5.82 -12.63 -6.08
N GLU A 45 4.91 -13.57 -6.36
CA GLU A 45 3.55 -13.28 -6.79
C GLU A 45 2.77 -12.53 -5.69
N LEU A 46 2.86 -13.01 -4.44
CA LEU A 46 2.22 -12.37 -3.29
C LEU A 46 2.69 -10.93 -3.11
N VAL A 47 4.00 -10.68 -3.22
CA VAL A 47 4.56 -9.32 -3.15
C VAL A 47 4.09 -8.46 -4.32
N ASN A 48 4.09 -9.00 -5.54
CA ASN A 48 3.65 -8.27 -6.73
C ASN A 48 2.15 -7.91 -6.69
N ASN A 49 1.34 -8.69 -5.99
CA ASN A 49 -0.08 -8.41 -5.80
C ASN A 49 -0.34 -7.28 -4.78
N ILE A 50 0.50 -7.17 -3.74
CA ILE A 50 0.28 -6.23 -2.61
C ILE A 50 1.02 -4.90 -2.82
N ARG A 51 2.22 -4.95 -3.41
CA ARG A 51 3.05 -3.77 -3.70
C ARG A 51 2.28 -2.62 -4.38
N PRO A 52 1.51 -2.84 -5.45
CA PRO A 52 0.91 -1.73 -6.18
C PRO A 52 -0.15 -0.98 -5.36
N ASP A 53 -0.82 -1.65 -4.43
CA ASP A 53 -1.79 -1.05 -3.52
C ASP A 53 -1.09 -0.15 -2.49
N ILE A 54 0.00 -0.64 -1.88
CA ILE A 54 0.84 0.14 -0.96
C ILE A 54 1.43 1.37 -1.69
N MET A 55 1.88 1.20 -2.93
CA MET A 55 2.40 2.31 -3.73
C MET A 55 1.31 3.35 -4.03
N ALA A 56 0.09 2.91 -4.36
CA ALA A 56 -1.03 3.82 -4.62
C ALA A 56 -1.38 4.65 -3.39
N VAL A 57 -1.48 4.03 -2.21
CA VAL A 57 -1.79 4.73 -0.95
C VAL A 57 -0.70 5.73 -0.60
N ASN A 58 0.58 5.33 -0.67
CA ASN A 58 1.70 6.24 -0.39
C ASN A 58 1.76 7.42 -1.36
N ALA A 59 1.57 7.16 -2.66
CA ALA A 59 1.55 8.21 -3.67
C ALA A 59 0.40 9.18 -3.41
N ALA A 60 -0.81 8.68 -3.15
CA ALA A 60 -1.97 9.52 -2.84
C ALA A 60 -1.76 10.39 -1.59
N CYS A 61 -1.21 9.84 -0.51
CA CYS A 61 -0.89 10.60 0.70
C CYS A 61 0.12 11.72 0.42
N GLU A 62 1.14 11.43 -0.38
CA GLU A 62 2.18 12.41 -0.71
C GLU A 62 1.66 13.50 -1.66
N GLU A 63 0.84 13.13 -2.63
CA GLU A 63 0.13 14.03 -3.54
C GLU A 63 -0.76 15.00 -2.78
N VAL A 64 -1.62 14.49 -1.88
CA VAL A 64 -2.47 15.33 -1.03
C VAL A 64 -1.65 16.28 -0.17
N ARG A 65 -0.53 15.80 0.40
CA ARG A 65 0.33 16.60 1.28
C ARG A 65 1.10 17.70 0.53
N LYS A 66 1.49 17.46 -0.73
CA LYS A 66 2.32 18.37 -1.52
C LYS A 66 1.52 19.27 -2.46
N SER A 67 0.27 18.94 -2.75
CA SER A 67 -0.55 19.71 -3.68
C SER A 67 -0.87 21.09 -3.08
N LYS A 68 -0.22 22.11 -3.66
CA LYS A 68 -0.47 23.51 -3.31
C LYS A 68 -1.85 23.94 -3.80
N SER A 69 -2.26 23.49 -4.98
CA SER A 69 -3.56 23.78 -5.57
C SER A 69 -4.70 23.27 -4.67
N PHE A 70 -4.61 22.03 -4.17
CA PHE A 70 -5.55 21.48 -3.20
C PHE A 70 -5.51 22.23 -1.87
N SER A 71 -4.33 22.61 -1.38
CA SER A 71 -4.21 23.40 -0.14
C SER A 71 -4.93 24.75 -0.25
N THR A 72 -4.74 25.47 -1.37
CA THR A 72 -5.44 26.73 -1.63
C THR A 72 -6.95 26.54 -1.77
N LEU A 73 -7.41 25.43 -2.37
CA LEU A 73 -8.83 25.09 -2.39
C LEU A 73 -9.41 24.98 -0.97
N LEU A 74 -8.70 24.30 -0.06
CA LEU A 74 -9.13 24.17 1.34
C LEU A 74 -9.16 25.52 2.06
N GLU A 75 -8.21 26.41 1.79
CA GLU A 75 -8.20 27.77 2.33
C GLU A 75 -9.41 28.59 1.86
N LEU A 76 -9.77 28.51 0.58
CA LEU A 76 -10.95 29.16 0.03
C LEU A 76 -12.24 28.63 0.67
N VAL A 77 -12.34 27.32 0.82
CA VAL A 77 -13.48 26.69 1.51
C VAL A 77 -13.56 27.14 2.97
N LEU A 78 -12.43 27.23 3.67
CA LEU A 78 -12.38 27.72 5.05
C LEU A 78 -12.80 29.20 5.14
N LEU A 79 -12.31 30.04 4.23
CA LEU A 79 -12.65 31.46 4.16
C LEU A 79 -14.16 31.65 3.97
N ILE A 80 -14.73 30.99 2.97
CA ILE A 80 -16.16 31.06 2.66
C ILE A 80 -16.99 30.48 3.81
N GLY A 81 -16.57 29.34 4.36
CA GLY A 81 -17.21 28.72 5.51
C GLY A 81 -17.25 29.66 6.73
N ASN A 82 -16.15 30.33 7.06
CA ASN A 82 -16.09 31.30 8.16
C ASN A 82 -16.98 32.51 7.90
N TYR A 83 -17.00 33.04 6.67
CA TYR A 83 -17.86 34.15 6.29
C TYR A 83 -19.36 33.78 6.43
N MET A 84 -19.76 32.64 5.88
CA MET A 84 -21.15 32.18 5.94
C MET A 84 -21.62 31.84 7.35
N ASN A 85 -20.71 31.36 8.20
CA ASN A 85 -21.00 30.99 9.59
C ASN A 85 -20.79 32.14 10.58
N ALA A 86 -20.63 33.38 10.12
CA ALA A 86 -20.47 34.56 10.98
C ALA A 86 -21.60 34.65 12.02
N GLY A 87 -21.24 34.86 13.29
CA GLY A 87 -22.20 34.92 14.41
C GLY A 87 -22.65 33.55 14.96
N SER A 88 -22.20 32.44 14.37
CA SER A 88 -22.39 31.09 14.92
C SER A 88 -21.16 30.61 15.71
N ARG A 89 -21.28 29.44 16.36
CA ARG A 89 -20.15 28.76 17.03
C ARG A 89 -18.97 28.48 16.08
N ASN A 90 -19.21 28.42 14.77
CA ASN A 90 -18.21 28.05 13.75
C ASN A 90 -17.66 29.26 12.97
N ALA A 91 -17.91 30.50 13.41
CA ALA A 91 -17.53 31.72 12.67
C ALA A 91 -16.00 31.98 12.54
N GLN A 92 -15.18 31.27 13.33
CA GLN A 92 -13.73 31.49 13.42
C GLN A 92 -12.99 30.15 13.51
N SER A 93 -13.38 29.20 12.67
CA SER A 93 -12.71 27.92 12.60
C SER A 93 -11.33 28.07 11.96
N TYR A 94 -10.34 27.38 12.55
CA TYR A 94 -8.98 27.27 11.98
C TYR A 94 -8.86 26.14 10.95
N GLY A 95 -9.89 25.30 10.83
CA GLY A 95 -9.95 24.19 9.91
C GLY A 95 -11.30 23.49 9.99
N PHE A 96 -11.49 22.52 9.11
CA PHE A 96 -12.69 21.70 9.05
C PHE A 96 -12.31 20.25 8.74
N ASP A 97 -13.22 19.32 9.05
CA ASP A 97 -13.06 17.92 8.68
C ASP A 97 -13.26 17.75 7.16
N LEU A 98 -12.35 17.07 6.46
CA LEU A 98 -12.40 16.85 5.01
C LEU A 98 -13.73 16.26 4.51
N SER A 99 -14.43 15.47 5.33
CA SER A 99 -15.78 14.96 5.02
C SER A 99 -16.81 16.09 4.78
N SER A 100 -16.53 17.30 5.25
CA SER A 100 -17.36 18.49 5.04
C SER A 100 -17.33 18.96 3.59
N LEU A 101 -16.29 18.63 2.81
CA LEU A 101 -16.26 18.93 1.37
C LEU A 101 -17.45 18.31 0.64
N CYS A 102 -17.85 17.09 1.03
CA CYS A 102 -19.01 16.42 0.45
C CYS A 102 -20.33 17.15 0.72
N LYS A 103 -20.38 18.02 1.74
CA LYS A 103 -21.58 18.77 2.13
C LYS A 103 -21.75 20.09 1.37
N LEU A 104 -20.71 20.54 0.64
CA LEU A 104 -20.78 21.77 -0.16
C LEU A 104 -21.85 21.69 -1.26
N LYS A 105 -22.17 20.49 -1.74
CA LYS A 105 -23.24 20.27 -2.72
C LYS A 105 -24.64 20.41 -2.11
N ASP A 106 -24.77 20.28 -0.79
CA ASP A 106 -26.05 20.28 -0.09
C ASP A 106 -26.49 21.70 0.31
N THR A 107 -25.53 22.62 0.47
CA THR A 107 -25.79 24.04 0.72
C THR A 107 -26.18 24.75 -0.57
N LYS A 108 -27.37 25.35 -0.60
CA LYS A 108 -27.93 26.02 -1.78
C LYS A 108 -28.08 27.52 -1.57
N SER A 109 -28.07 28.27 -2.67
CA SER A 109 -28.49 29.67 -2.74
C SER A 109 -29.96 29.82 -2.29
N ALA A 110 -30.34 31.05 -1.92
CA ALA A 110 -31.71 31.35 -1.49
C ALA A 110 -32.77 31.02 -2.57
N ASP A 111 -32.41 31.14 -3.84
CA ASP A 111 -33.27 30.80 -4.98
C ASP A 111 -33.16 29.32 -5.41
N GLN A 112 -32.37 28.51 -4.70
CA GLN A 112 -32.12 27.08 -4.91
C GLN A 112 -31.55 26.69 -6.29
N LYS A 113 -31.06 27.66 -7.08
CA LYS A 113 -30.53 27.40 -8.43
C LYS A 113 -29.07 26.95 -8.44
N GLN A 114 -28.29 27.37 -7.45
CA GLN A 114 -26.86 27.10 -7.38
C GLN A 114 -26.49 26.52 -6.02
N THR A 115 -25.58 25.57 -5.99
CA THR A 115 -25.01 25.05 -4.74
C THR A 115 -23.71 25.79 -4.41
N LEU A 116 -23.29 25.72 -3.15
CA LEU A 116 -22.02 26.30 -2.72
C LEU A 116 -20.83 25.70 -3.50
N LEU A 117 -20.91 24.41 -3.86
CA LEU A 117 -19.92 23.78 -4.72
C LEU A 117 -19.84 24.41 -6.11
N HIS A 118 -20.98 24.69 -6.75
CA HIS A 118 -21.00 25.36 -8.06
C HIS A 118 -20.42 26.77 -7.96
N PHE A 119 -20.81 27.53 -6.94
CA PHE A 119 -20.27 28.86 -6.69
C PHE A 119 -18.75 28.85 -6.47
N LEU A 120 -18.24 27.88 -5.68
CA LEU A 120 -16.81 27.71 -5.45
C LEU A 120 -16.07 27.41 -6.75
N ALA A 121 -16.61 26.52 -7.59
CA ALA A 121 -15.99 26.15 -8.87
C ALA A 121 -15.90 27.35 -9.82
N GLU A 122 -16.97 28.14 -9.94
CA GLU A 122 -17.02 29.36 -10.75
C GLU A 122 -16.03 30.42 -10.22
N ALA A 123 -16.02 30.66 -8.90
CA ALA A 123 -15.08 31.60 -8.28
C ALA A 123 -13.61 31.18 -8.49
N CYS A 124 -13.31 29.88 -8.42
CA CYS A 124 -11.99 29.35 -8.74
C CYS A 124 -11.65 29.53 -10.23
N GLU A 125 -12.59 29.31 -11.15
CA GLU A 125 -12.36 29.47 -12.58
C GLU A 125 -12.04 30.93 -12.96
N GLU A 126 -12.75 31.88 -12.35
CA GLU A 126 -12.57 33.31 -12.64
C GLU A 126 -11.33 33.90 -11.96
N SER A 127 -11.09 33.58 -10.68
CA SER A 127 -10.11 34.27 -9.85
C SER A 127 -8.84 33.44 -9.58
N PHE A 128 -8.94 32.11 -9.59
CA PHE A 128 -7.86 31.20 -9.18
C PHE A 128 -7.76 29.96 -10.08
N PRO A 129 -7.58 30.11 -11.41
CA PRO A 129 -7.64 28.98 -12.36
C PRO A 129 -6.60 27.89 -12.08
N GLU A 130 -5.47 28.26 -11.46
CA GLU A 130 -4.43 27.32 -11.01
C GLU A 130 -4.91 26.33 -9.94
N VAL A 131 -5.94 26.69 -9.15
CA VAL A 131 -6.52 25.82 -8.12
C VAL A 131 -7.22 24.63 -8.76
N LEU A 132 -7.86 24.81 -9.93
CA LEU A 132 -8.61 23.76 -10.61
C LEU A 132 -7.73 22.60 -11.10
N LYS A 133 -6.42 22.81 -11.20
CA LYS A 133 -5.42 21.79 -11.59
C LYS A 133 -5.16 20.75 -10.48
N PHE A 134 -5.75 20.91 -9.29
CA PHE A 134 -5.55 19.95 -8.19
C PHE A 134 -5.96 18.51 -8.55
N VAL A 135 -6.87 18.33 -9.52
CA VAL A 135 -7.25 17.00 -10.01
C VAL A 135 -6.07 16.29 -10.68
N GLU A 136 -5.18 17.04 -11.34
CA GLU A 136 -3.96 16.51 -11.95
C GLU A 136 -2.90 16.15 -10.89
N ASP A 137 -2.85 16.92 -9.80
CA ASP A 137 -1.95 16.66 -8.67
C ASP A 137 -2.33 15.38 -7.90
N LEU A 138 -3.62 14.99 -7.91
CA LEU A 138 -4.19 13.92 -7.07
C LEU A 138 -4.52 12.61 -7.85
N GLN A 139 -3.70 12.28 -8.84
CA GLN A 139 -3.92 11.14 -9.75
C GLN A 139 -4.09 9.77 -9.06
N HIS A 140 -3.45 9.53 -7.90
CA HIS A 140 -3.52 8.22 -7.23
C HIS A 140 -4.66 8.08 -6.23
N VAL A 141 -5.39 9.17 -5.94
CA VAL A 141 -6.43 9.18 -4.89
C VAL A 141 -7.59 8.22 -5.23
N ASP A 142 -8.05 8.14 -6.49
CA ASP A 142 -9.11 7.19 -6.88
C ASP A 142 -8.66 5.75 -6.64
N ARG A 143 -7.44 5.40 -7.07
CA ARG A 143 -6.89 4.06 -6.88
C ARG A 143 -6.74 3.74 -5.39
N ALA A 144 -6.17 4.66 -4.60
CA ALA A 144 -5.99 4.49 -3.17
C ALA A 144 -7.33 4.30 -2.44
N SER A 145 -8.40 4.98 -2.88
CA SER A 145 -9.73 4.85 -2.27
C SER A 145 -10.34 3.44 -2.38
N ARG A 146 -9.87 2.64 -3.35
CA ARG A 146 -10.34 1.27 -3.60
C ARG A 146 -9.54 0.22 -2.83
N VAL A 147 -8.40 0.61 -2.24
CA VAL A 147 -7.51 -0.29 -1.50
C VAL A 147 -8.14 -0.61 -0.14
N SER A 148 -8.23 -1.91 0.18
CA SER A 148 -8.66 -2.37 1.49
C SER A 148 -7.46 -2.51 2.43
N ALA A 149 -7.33 -1.58 3.37
CA ALA A 149 -6.30 -1.63 4.41
C ALA A 149 -6.37 -2.94 5.22
N GLU A 150 -7.58 -3.42 5.52
CA GLU A 150 -7.78 -4.68 6.25
C GLU A 150 -7.23 -5.89 5.48
N ASN A 151 -7.50 -5.97 4.17
CA ASN A 151 -6.98 -7.06 3.35
C ASN A 151 -5.44 -6.98 3.21
N LEU A 152 -4.88 -5.78 3.05
CA LEU A 152 -3.43 -5.57 3.01
C LEU A 152 -2.78 -6.06 4.31
N GLU A 153 -3.29 -5.62 5.46
CA GLU A 153 -2.78 -6.00 6.77
C GLU A 153 -2.88 -7.52 6.98
N ARG A 154 -4.01 -8.14 6.60
CA ARG A 154 -4.22 -9.58 6.69
C ARG A 154 -3.19 -10.35 5.85
N ASN A 155 -2.94 -9.91 4.62
CA ASN A 155 -1.99 -10.54 3.71
C ASN A 155 -0.54 -10.38 4.20
N LEU A 156 -0.16 -9.19 4.67
CA LEU A 156 1.17 -8.93 5.23
C LEU A 156 1.43 -9.79 6.47
N LYS A 157 0.46 -9.86 7.40
CA LYS A 157 0.53 -10.71 8.60
C LYS A 157 0.60 -12.19 8.25
N GLN A 158 -0.08 -12.63 7.19
CA GLN A 158 0.00 -14.01 6.73
C GLN A 158 1.40 -14.35 6.21
N MET A 159 1.96 -13.49 5.36
CA MET A 159 3.32 -13.69 4.84
C MET A 159 4.36 -13.64 5.97
N GLU A 160 4.21 -12.75 6.96
CA GLU A 160 5.08 -12.70 8.14
C GLU A 160 5.06 -14.03 8.90
N ARG A 161 3.87 -14.57 9.18
CA ARG A 161 3.74 -15.89 9.83
C ARG A 161 4.41 -17.00 9.01
N GLN A 162 4.30 -16.97 7.68
CA GLN A 162 4.96 -17.95 6.81
C GLN A 162 6.48 -17.84 6.84
N ILE A 163 7.05 -16.62 6.92
CA ILE A 163 8.49 -16.41 7.12
C ILE A 163 8.94 -16.95 8.47
N VAL A 164 8.24 -16.62 9.56
CA VAL A 164 8.59 -17.11 10.91
C VAL A 164 8.51 -18.63 10.98
N GLN A 165 7.53 -19.24 10.31
CA GLN A 165 7.44 -20.70 10.23
C GLN A 165 8.62 -21.29 9.44
N LEU A 166 8.98 -20.68 8.31
CA LEU A 166 10.14 -21.09 7.52
C LEU A 166 11.44 -21.00 8.32
N GLU A 167 11.64 -19.94 9.12
CA GLU A 167 12.80 -19.79 10.01
C GLU A 167 12.89 -20.96 11.01
N ARG A 168 11.79 -21.28 11.70
CA ARG A 168 11.74 -22.40 12.66
C ARG A 168 11.96 -23.76 12.00
N ASP A 169 11.39 -23.96 10.82
CA ASP A 169 11.55 -25.18 10.06
C ASP A 169 13.03 -25.37 9.70
N LEU A 170 13.72 -24.31 9.26
CA LEU A 170 15.15 -24.35 8.94
C LEU A 170 16.05 -24.57 10.16
N GLU A 171 15.71 -24.01 11.31
CA GLU A 171 16.38 -24.31 12.58
C GLU A 171 16.25 -25.79 12.94
N THR A 172 15.06 -26.38 12.72
CA THR A 172 14.77 -27.79 12.99
C THR A 172 15.49 -28.73 12.00
N PHE A 173 15.77 -28.27 10.78
CA PHE A 173 16.47 -29.02 9.74
C PHE A 173 18.00 -28.87 9.75
N SER A 174 18.56 -28.16 10.73
CA SER A 174 19.99 -27.82 10.84
C SER A 174 20.98 -28.99 10.99
N CYS A 175 20.50 -30.25 10.99
CA CYS A 175 21.33 -31.44 10.89
C CYS A 175 21.15 -32.10 9.52
N PRO A 176 22.08 -31.88 8.55
CA PRO A 176 22.06 -32.57 7.27
C PRO A 176 22.21 -34.06 7.53
N THR A 177 21.14 -34.82 7.28
CA THR A 177 21.15 -36.27 7.43
C THR A 177 21.91 -36.92 6.27
N GLU A 178 22.03 -36.21 5.14
CA GLU A 178 22.74 -36.64 3.93
C GLU A 178 23.58 -35.51 3.30
N PRO A 179 24.75 -35.81 2.70
CA PRO A 179 25.60 -34.82 2.02
C PRO A 179 24.96 -34.10 0.81
N GLN A 180 23.85 -34.64 0.27
CA GLN A 180 23.16 -34.09 -0.91
C GLN A 180 22.00 -33.14 -0.53
N ASP A 181 21.69 -32.98 0.76
CA ASP A 181 20.59 -32.15 1.22
C ASP A 181 20.94 -30.65 1.17
N MET A 182 20.58 -30.03 0.04
CA MET A 182 20.81 -28.61 -0.23
C MET A 182 19.67 -27.70 0.28
N PHE A 183 18.67 -28.24 0.99
CA PHE A 183 17.46 -27.51 1.39
C PHE A 183 17.80 -26.26 2.23
N VAL A 184 18.59 -26.44 3.29
CA VAL A 184 19.03 -25.36 4.18
C VAL A 184 19.87 -24.33 3.40
N SER A 185 20.82 -24.79 2.58
CA SER A 185 21.65 -23.88 1.76
C SER A 185 20.82 -23.00 0.81
N LYS A 186 19.76 -23.55 0.21
CA LYS A 186 18.92 -22.82 -0.76
C LYS A 186 17.80 -22.00 -0.14
N MET A 187 17.36 -22.31 1.09
CA MET A 187 16.29 -21.58 1.78
C MET A 187 16.78 -20.56 2.81
N SER A 188 17.94 -20.76 3.44
CA SER A 188 18.21 -20.13 4.73
C SER A 188 18.73 -18.69 4.72
N ILE A 189 19.41 -18.20 3.67
CA ILE A 189 20.18 -16.95 3.84
C ILE A 189 19.73 -15.83 2.90
N SER A 190 19.72 -16.06 1.58
CA SER A 190 19.34 -14.99 0.64
C SER A 190 17.83 -14.74 0.64
N PHE A 191 17.02 -15.79 0.63
CA PHE A 191 15.57 -15.67 0.56
C PHE A 191 14.96 -15.09 1.85
N LEU A 192 15.35 -15.58 3.03
CA LEU A 192 14.84 -15.07 4.31
C LEU A 192 15.20 -13.60 4.54
N THR A 193 16.46 -13.22 4.32
CA THR A 193 16.91 -11.83 4.50
C THR A 193 16.15 -10.88 3.59
N SER A 194 15.99 -11.23 2.31
CA SER A 194 15.25 -10.40 1.34
C SER A 194 13.75 -10.35 1.62
N SER A 195 13.14 -11.48 1.99
CA SER A 195 11.70 -11.56 2.24
C SER A 195 11.32 -10.81 3.53
N CYS A 196 12.11 -10.96 4.59
CA CYS A 196 11.92 -10.26 5.86
C CYS A 196 12.08 -8.74 5.70
N ALA A 197 13.08 -8.29 4.93
CA ALA A 197 13.25 -6.87 4.62
C ALA A 197 12.04 -6.31 3.83
N CYS A 198 11.55 -7.04 2.82
CA CYS A 198 10.41 -6.62 2.01
C CYS A 198 9.13 -6.46 2.84
N ILE A 199 8.82 -7.42 3.72
CA ILE A 199 7.63 -7.35 4.58
C ILE A 199 7.75 -6.24 5.61
N LYS A 200 8.92 -6.07 6.24
CA LYS A 200 9.14 -4.99 7.21
C LYS A 200 8.97 -3.60 6.59
N THR A 201 9.49 -3.38 5.38
CA THR A 201 9.28 -2.11 4.67
C THR A 201 7.81 -1.91 4.30
N ALA A 202 7.11 -2.96 3.87
CA ALA A 202 5.69 -2.90 3.58
C ALA A 202 4.85 -2.60 4.83
N MET A 203 5.16 -3.18 5.98
CA MET A 203 4.43 -2.92 7.24
C MET A 203 4.71 -1.53 7.84
N LEU A 204 5.86 -0.91 7.56
CA LEU A 204 6.12 0.47 7.99
C LEU A 204 5.40 1.52 7.12
N THR A 205 4.84 1.10 5.99
CA THR A 205 4.20 1.98 5.00
C THR A 205 2.68 1.82 4.94
N VAL A 206 2.12 0.85 5.66
CA VAL A 206 0.67 0.64 5.87
C VAL A 206 0.32 1.05 7.29
#